data_AF-A0ABD0P2I1-F1
#
_entry.id   AF-A0ABD0P2I1-F1
#
_cell.length_a   1.000
_cell.length_b   1.000
_cell.length_c   1.000
_cell.angle_alpha   90.00
_cell.angle_beta   90.00
_cell.angle_gamma   90.00
#
_symmetry.space_group_name_H-M   'P 1'
#
loop_
_entity.id
_entity.type
_entity.pdbx_description
1 polymer ?
#
loop_
_entity_poly.entity_id
_entity_poly.type
_entity_poly.pdbx_seq_one_letter_code
_entity_poly.pdbx_strand_id
1 'polypeptide(L)'
;MADRLERQIRKRSAVRASTRRQLQDIETEVNKEDPVIDRLRELLALLSEKEETLQKLDVGIEEGTDTNDLENEIADVEEYKERVITAKSG
;
A
#
# COMPACT_ATOMS: atom_id res chain seq x y z
N MET A 1 7.48 14.75 -11.30
CA MET A 1 7.34 13.53 -10.46
C MET A 1 6.26 13.71 -9.39
N ALA A 2 6.25 14.82 -8.62
CA ALA A 2 5.23 15.12 -7.61
C ALA A 2 3.77 14.97 -8.09
N ASP A 3 3.41 15.55 -9.25
CA ASP A 3 2.04 15.46 -9.79
C ASP A 3 1.57 14.04 -10.14
N ARG A 4 2.50 13.12 -10.42
CA ARG A 4 2.19 11.71 -10.73
C ARG A 4 1.96 10.95 -9.42
N LEU A 5 2.84 11.15 -8.45
CA LEU A 5 2.73 10.57 -7.11
C LEU A 5 1.42 11.00 -6.43
N GLU A 6 1.09 12.29 -6.47
CA GLU A 6 -0.14 12.80 -5.87
C GLU A 6 -1.38 12.19 -6.54
N ARG A 7 -1.36 12.02 -7.87
CA ARG A 7 -2.43 11.32 -8.60
C ARG A 7 -2.55 9.85 -8.19
N GLN A 8 -1.44 9.16 -8.00
CA GLN A 8 -1.46 7.77 -7.52
C GLN A 8 -2.02 7.67 -6.10
N ILE A 9 -1.62 8.56 -5.19
CA ILE A 9 -2.15 8.62 -3.82
C ILE A 9 -3.66 8.86 -3.81
N ARG A 10 -4.15 9.84 -4.60
CA ARG A 10 -5.59 10.12 -4.74
C ARG A 10 -6.35 8.91 -5.30
N LYS A 11 -5.81 8.26 -6.35
CA LYS A 11 -6.40 7.05 -6.93
C LYS A 11 -6.46 5.91 -5.91
N ARG A 12 -5.38 5.68 -5.14
CA ARG A 12 -5.36 4.68 -4.07
C ARG A 12 -6.45 4.94 -3.04
N SER A 13 -6.60 6.18 -2.59
CA SER A 13 -7.66 6.56 -1.63
C SER A 13 -9.06 6.27 -2.17
N ALA A 14 -9.33 6.59 -3.44
CA ALA A 14 -10.60 6.30 -4.08
C ALA A 14 -10.86 4.78 -4.20
N VAL A 15 -9.86 4.00 -4.61
CA VAL A 15 -9.97 2.54 -4.72
C VAL A 15 -10.22 1.94 -3.34
N ARG A 16 -9.49 2.33 -2.29
CA ARG A 16 -9.73 1.87 -0.91
C ARG A 16 -11.13 2.16 -0.42
N ALA A 17 -11.66 3.35 -0.71
CA ALA A 17 -13.04 3.69 -0.34
C ALA A 17 -14.06 2.79 -1.05
N SER A 18 -13.86 2.52 -2.35
CA SER A 18 -14.68 1.57 -3.11
C SER A 18 -14.54 0.13 -2.59
N THR A 19 -13.33 -0.32 -2.25
CA THR A 19 -13.08 -1.66 -1.67
C THR A 19 -13.81 -1.83 -0.35
N ARG A 20 -13.82 -0.82 0.53
CA ARG A 20 -14.59 -0.90 1.80
C ARG A 20 -16.08 -1.10 1.56
N ARG A 21 -16.68 -0.38 0.59
CA ARG A 21 -18.09 -0.58 0.22
C ARG A 21 -18.32 -2.00 -0.32
N GLN A 22 -17.43 -2.49 -1.18
CA GLN A 22 -17.49 -3.85 -1.70
C GLN A 22 -17.48 -4.90 -0.57
N LEU A 23 -16.62 -4.72 0.43
CA LEU A 23 -16.56 -5.62 1.60
C LEU A 23 -17.86 -5.58 2.41
N GLN A 24 -18.46 -4.39 2.58
CA GLN A 24 -19.78 -4.26 3.20
C GLN A 24 -20.89 -4.93 2.40
N ASP A 25 -20.84 -4.86 1.07
CA ASP A 25 -21.80 -5.54 0.19
C ASP A 25 -21.67 -7.06 0.29
N ILE A 26 -20.44 -7.57 0.37
CA ILE A 26 -20.17 -9.01 0.60
C ILE A 26 -20.69 -9.43 1.97
N GLU A 27 -20.34 -8.67 3.02
CA GLU A 27 -20.80 -8.94 4.39
C GLU A 27 -22.33 -8.93 4.47
N THR A 28 -22.98 -7.98 3.80
CA THR A 28 -24.44 -7.90 3.73
C THR A 28 -25.04 -9.12 3.04
N GLU A 29 -24.46 -9.57 1.92
CA GLU A 29 -24.96 -10.71 1.17
C GLU A 29 -24.77 -12.04 1.91
N VAL A 30 -23.61 -12.25 2.54
CA VAL A 30 -23.31 -13.47 3.32
C VAL A 30 -24.21 -13.61 4.54
N ASN A 31 -24.63 -12.49 5.14
CA ASN A 31 -25.48 -12.48 6.33
C ASN A 31 -26.98 -12.61 6.04
N LYS A 32 -27.40 -12.79 4.78
CA LYS A 32 -28.80 -13.07 4.45
C LYS A 32 -29.20 -14.48 4.84
N GLU A 33 -30.50 -14.66 5.07
CA GLU A 33 -31.09 -16.00 5.30
C GLU A 33 -30.93 -16.91 4.07
N ASP A 34 -31.00 -16.33 2.86
CA ASP A 34 -30.73 -17.01 1.59
C ASP A 34 -29.72 -16.20 0.75
N PRO A 35 -28.41 -16.43 0.91
CA PRO A 35 -27.37 -15.74 0.15
C PRO A 35 -27.36 -16.12 -1.33
N VAL A 36 -27.26 -15.11 -2.20
CA VAL A 36 -27.17 -15.34 -3.65
C VAL A 36 -25.73 -15.61 -4.05
N ILE A 37 -25.40 -16.88 -4.27
CA ILE A 37 -24.04 -17.36 -4.58
C ILE A 37 -23.43 -16.68 -5.82
N ASP A 38 -24.20 -16.49 -6.89
CA ASP A 38 -23.68 -15.84 -8.10
C ASP A 38 -23.35 -14.37 -7.86
N ARG A 39 -24.15 -13.67 -7.05
CA ARG A 39 -23.83 -12.31 -6.62
C ARG A 39 -22.55 -12.28 -5.78
N LEU A 40 -22.36 -13.23 -4.87
CA LEU A 40 -21.11 -13.33 -4.09
C LEU A 40 -19.90 -13.56 -5.00
N ARG A 41 -20.02 -14.39 -6.04
CA ARG A 41 -18.94 -14.60 -7.02
C ARG A 41 -18.59 -13.33 -7.78
N GLU A 42 -19.60 -12.58 -8.24
CA GLU A 42 -19.40 -11.28 -8.88
C GLU A 42 -18.70 -10.30 -7.92
N LEU A 43 -19.17 -10.23 -6.67
CA LEU A 43 -18.59 -9.34 -5.68
C LEU A 43 -17.13 -9.68 -5.36
N LEU A 44 -16.79 -10.97 -5.31
CA LEU A 44 -15.42 -11.47 -5.09
C LEU A 44 -14.51 -11.22 -6.31
N ALA A 45 -15.01 -11.41 -7.54
CA ALA A 45 -14.25 -11.12 -8.75
C ALA A 45 -13.84 -9.62 -8.79
N LEU A 46 -14.80 -8.72 -8.52
CA LEU A 46 -14.54 -7.29 -8.43
C LEU A 46 -13.59 -6.92 -7.28
N LEU A 47 -13.62 -7.67 -6.18
CA LEU A 47 -12.69 -7.47 -5.07
C LEU A 47 -11.25 -7.82 -5.48
N SER A 48 -11.08 -8.92 -6.22
CA SER A 48 -9.77 -9.34 -6.73
C SER A 48 -9.14 -8.30 -7.67
N GLU A 49 -9.91 -7.72 -8.59
CA GLU A 49 -9.43 -6.64 -9.46
C GLU A 49 -8.97 -5.40 -8.67
N LYS A 50 -9.69 -5.06 -7.58
CA LYS A 50 -9.33 -3.95 -6.70
C LYS A 50 -8.06 -4.25 -5.91
N GLU A 51 -7.87 -5.48 -5.46
CA GLU A 51 -6.64 -5.91 -4.79
C GLU A 51 -5.43 -5.73 -5.70
N GLU A 52 -5.48 -6.25 -6.93
CA GLU A 52 -4.39 -6.05 -7.90
C GLU A 52 -4.12 -4.57 -8.18
N THR A 53 -5.19 -3.77 -8.29
CA THR A 53 -5.07 -2.33 -8.52
C THR A 53 -4.39 -1.63 -7.34
N LEU A 54 -4.72 -2.03 -6.10
CA LEU A 54 -4.09 -1.47 -4.89
C LEU A 54 -2.62 -1.86 -4.82
N GLN A 55 -2.27 -3.13 -5.05
CA GLN A 55 -0.88 -3.58 -5.07
C GLN A 55 -0.04 -2.78 -6.08
N LYS A 56 -0.55 -2.60 -7.31
CA LYS A 56 0.14 -1.79 -8.34
C LYS A 56 0.30 -0.32 -7.92
N LEU A 57 -0.69 0.24 -7.22
CA LEU A 57 -0.62 1.61 -6.73
C LEU A 57 0.36 1.76 -5.57
N ASP A 58 0.40 0.81 -4.65
CA ASP A 58 1.31 0.83 -3.51
C ASP A 58 2.77 0.73 -3.99
N VAL A 59 3.10 -0.23 -4.87
CA VAL A 59 4.42 -0.32 -5.51
C VAL A 59 4.79 0.98 -6.21
N GLY A 60 3.89 1.53 -7.03
CA GLY A 60 4.16 2.77 -7.76
C GLY A 60 4.25 4.03 -6.87
N ILE A 61 3.72 3.99 -5.64
CA ILE A 61 3.87 5.06 -4.65
C ILE A 61 5.19 4.90 -3.91
N GLU A 62 5.56 3.69 -3.52
CA GLU A 62 6.85 3.37 -2.91
C GLU A 62 8.01 3.80 -3.82
N GLU A 63 7.99 3.36 -5.09
CA GLU A 63 9.00 3.77 -6.10
C GLU A 63 9.02 5.28 -6.38
N GLY A 64 7.89 5.96 -6.20
CA GLY A 64 7.76 7.39 -6.45
C GLY A 64 8.10 8.26 -5.24
N THR A 65 8.29 7.67 -4.06
CA THR A 65 8.60 8.36 -2.82
C THR A 65 10.12 8.43 -2.68
N ASP A 66 10.67 9.63 -2.66
CA ASP A 66 12.11 9.84 -2.50
C ASP A 66 12.54 9.50 -1.06
N THR A 67 13.35 8.45 -0.92
CA THR A 67 13.95 8.02 0.35
C THR A 67 15.45 8.28 0.40
N ASN A 68 16.05 8.82 -0.67
CA ASN A 68 17.51 8.93 -0.80
C ASN A 68 18.13 9.76 0.32
N ASP A 69 17.49 10.87 0.70
CA ASP A 69 17.98 11.72 1.79
C ASP A 69 18.03 10.97 3.13
N LEU A 70 17.03 10.14 3.41
CA LEU A 70 16.98 9.29 4.61
C LEU A 70 18.01 8.15 4.56
N GLU A 71 18.17 7.53 3.40
CA GLU A 71 19.17 6.46 3.20
C GLU A 71 20.60 6.97 3.37
N ASN A 72 20.89 8.17 2.86
CA ASN A 72 22.17 8.84 3.04
C ASN A 72 22.43 9.18 4.52
N GLU A 73 21.43 9.71 5.24
CA GLU A 73 21.58 10.02 6.67
C GLU A 73 21.86 8.76 7.51
N ILE A 74 21.21 7.63 7.18
CA ILE A 74 21.48 6.34 7.84
C ILE A 74 22.92 5.91 7.60
N ALA A 75 23.39 5.98 6.35
CA ALA A 75 24.76 5.60 5.99
C ALA A 75 25.80 6.47 6.72
N ASP A 76 25.59 7.78 6.78
CA ASP A 76 26.47 8.71 7.49
C ASP A 76 26.55 8.40 9.00
N VAL A 77 25.40 8.06 9.61
CA VAL A 77 25.33 7.69 11.03
C VAL A 77 26.00 6.34 11.30
N GLU A 78 25.85 5.37 10.40
CA GLU A 78 26.52 4.07 10.51
C GLU A 78 28.05 4.23 10.38
N GLU A 79 28.54 5.00 9.42
CA GLU A 79 29.97 5.30 9.26
C GLU A 79 30.52 5.98 10.51
N TYR A 80 29.79 6.97 11.06
CA TYR A 80 30.21 7.64 12.28
C TYR A 80 30.30 6.67 13.48
N LYS A 81 29.34 5.77 13.64
CA LYS A 81 29.36 4.75 14.71
C LYS A 81 30.57 3.83 14.57
N GLU A 82 30.87 3.34 13.37
CA GLU A 82 32.04 2.51 13.11
C GLU A 82 33.33 3.24 13.49
N ARG A 83 33.49 4.50 13.06
CA ARG A 83 34.68 5.31 13.38
C ARG A 83 34.86 5.50 14.87
N VAL A 84 33.78 5.75 15.63
CA VAL A 84 33.83 5.90 17.09
C VAL A 84 34.21 4.59 17.78
N ILE A 85 33.70 3.45 17.30
CA ILE A 85 34.05 2.12 17.83
C ILE A 85 35.53 1.85 17.60
N THR A 86 36.02 2.01 16.36
CA THR A 86 37.43 1.81 16.02
C THR A 86 38.36 2.70 16.84
N ALA A 87 37.99 3.97 17.05
CA ALA A 87 38.79 4.90 17.85
C ALA A 87 38.81 4.59 19.36
N LYS A 88 37.81 3.86 19.90
CA LYS A 88 37.74 3.46 21.30
C LYS A 88 38.38 2.09 21.57
N SER A 89 38.58 1.29 20.54
CA SER A 89 39.19 -0.05 20.61
C SER A 89 40.68 -0.07 20.24
N GLY A 90 41.25 1.08 19.84
CA GLY A 90 42.67 1.26 19.52
C GLY A 90 43.49 1.88 20.66
#